data_AF-A0A259TCU7-F1
#
_entry.id   AF-A0A259TCU7-F1
#
_cell.length_a   1.000
_cell.length_b   1.000
_cell.length_c   1.000
_cell.angle_alpha   90.00
_cell.angle_beta   90.00
_cell.angle_gamma   90.00
#
_symmetry.space_group_name_H-M   'P 1'
#
loop_
_entity.id
_entity.type
_entity.pdbx_description
1 polymer ?
#
loop_
_entity_poly.entity_id
_entity_poly.type
_entity_poly.pdbx_seq_one_letter_code
_entity_poly.pdbx_strand_id
1 'polypeptide(L)'
;MVYYNGEIDGLIQPVVFKGCEKNGLMEGTIHYIGVIPEFRGKGFINDLLLRATRVLQGIGVWRIYADTDVENFPMMQTFEKAVYEINK
;
A
#
# COMPACT_ATOMS: atom_id res chain seq x y z
N MET A 1 -2.79 -11.13 5.68
CA MET A 1 -3.17 -10.71 7.05
C MET A 1 -1.96 -10.18 7.75
N VAL A 2 -2.11 -9.09 8.49
CA VAL A 2 -1.05 -8.52 9.33
C VAL A 2 -1.46 -8.65 10.79
N TYR A 3 -0.46 -8.75 11.67
CA TYR A 3 -0.65 -9.03 13.08
C TYR A 3 0.12 -8.01 13.94
N TYR A 4 -0.54 -7.54 15.01
CA TYR A 4 0.07 -6.76 16.09
C TYR A 4 -0.22 -7.44 17.43
N ASN A 5 0.82 -7.73 18.21
CA ASN A 5 0.73 -8.49 19.47
C ASN A 5 -0.04 -9.83 19.37
N GLY A 6 -0.02 -10.47 18.20
CA GLY A 6 -0.71 -11.75 17.96
C GLY A 6 -2.18 -11.63 17.52
N GLU A 7 -2.73 -10.43 17.46
CA GLU A 7 -4.07 -10.16 16.92
C GLU A 7 -3.99 -9.67 15.47
N ILE A 8 -4.98 -10.03 14.65
CA ILE A 8 -5.07 -9.51 13.28
C ILE A 8 -5.39 -8.02 13.37
N ASP A 9 -4.51 -7.17 12.87
CA ASP A 9 -4.70 -5.71 12.88
C ASP A 9 -5.17 -5.18 11.51
N GLY A 10 -5.02 -5.98 10.45
CA GLY A 10 -5.42 -5.59 9.11
C GLY A 10 -5.04 -6.56 7.99
N LEU A 11 -5.18 -6.05 6.78
CA LEU A 11 -4.83 -6.69 5.53
C LEU A 11 -4.03 -5.73 4.67
N ILE A 12 -3.02 -6.25 3.99
CA ILE A 12 -2.43 -5.58 2.84
C ILE A 12 -2.06 -6.61 1.78
N GLN A 13 -2.29 -6.27 0.52
CA GLN A 13 -2.01 -7.12 -0.63
C GLN A 13 -1.20 -6.36 -1.69
N PRO A 14 0.13 -6.44 -1.63
CA PRO A 14 0.97 -6.05 -2.76
C PRO A 14 0.82 -7.05 -3.91
N VAL A 15 0.73 -6.56 -5.14
CA VAL A 15 0.60 -7.36 -6.36
C VAL A 15 1.61 -6.87 -7.40
N VAL A 16 2.16 -7.78 -8.18
CA VAL A 16 3.01 -7.48 -9.34
C VAL A 16 2.32 -7.96 -10.60
N PHE A 17 2.13 -7.08 -11.59
CA PHE A 17 1.45 -7.40 -12.85
C PHE A 17 2.42 -7.81 -13.95
N LYS A 18 2.05 -8.86 -14.69
CA LYS A 18 2.68 -9.27 -15.95
C LYS A 18 2.00 -8.55 -17.12
N GLY A 19 2.75 -8.22 -18.16
CA GLY A 19 2.25 -7.62 -19.41
C GLY A 19 2.32 -6.09 -19.49
N CYS A 20 2.79 -5.41 -18.44
CA CYS A 20 3.03 -3.96 -18.40
C CYS A 20 4.50 -3.65 -18.10
N GLU A 21 5.40 -4.52 -18.53
CA GLU A 21 6.82 -4.41 -18.23
C GLU A 21 7.46 -3.22 -18.96
N LYS A 22 8.37 -2.53 -18.26
CA LYS A 22 9.21 -1.49 -18.83
C LYS A 22 10.66 -1.80 -18.51
N ASN A 23 11.51 -1.83 -19.54
CA ASN A 23 12.93 -2.16 -19.41
C ASN A 23 13.19 -3.48 -18.66
N GLY A 24 12.32 -4.48 -18.86
CA GLY A 24 12.45 -5.79 -18.21
C GLY A 24 11.99 -5.84 -16.74
N LEU A 25 11.49 -4.74 -16.19
CA LEU A 25 10.93 -4.67 -14.84
C LEU A 25 9.40 -4.68 -14.91
N MET A 26 8.76 -5.22 -13.88
CA MET A 26 7.29 -5.31 -13.77
C MET A 26 6.69 -4.07 -13.07
N GLU A 27 5.38 -3.88 -13.14
CA GLU A 27 4.66 -2.86 -12.36
C GLU A 27 4.08 -3.48 -11.08
N GLY A 28 4.12 -2.73 -9.97
CA GLY A 28 3.57 -3.14 -8.67
C GLY A 28 2.37 -2.29 -8.26
N THR A 29 1.42 -2.89 -7.55
CA THR A 29 0.28 -2.17 -6.95
C THR A 29 -0.03 -2.61 -5.53
N ILE A 30 -0.72 -1.77 -4.77
CA ILE A 30 -1.40 -2.16 -3.53
C ILE A 30 -2.87 -2.38 -3.85
N HIS A 31 -3.28 -3.64 -4.04
CA HIS A 31 -4.63 -3.97 -4.51
C HIS A 31 -5.67 -3.87 -3.40
N TYR A 32 -5.33 -4.33 -2.20
CA TYR A 32 -6.17 -4.19 -1.02
C TYR A 32 -5.32 -3.73 0.16
N ILE A 33 -5.87 -2.80 0.93
CA ILE A 33 -5.29 -2.35 2.19
C ILE A 33 -6.42 -1.98 3.15
N GLY A 34 -6.28 -2.37 4.42
CA GLY A 34 -7.27 -2.05 5.44
C GLY A 34 -6.78 -2.38 6.84
N VAL A 35 -7.25 -1.59 7.79
CA VAL A 35 -7.05 -1.81 9.23
C VAL A 35 -8.41 -2.11 9.84
N ILE A 36 -8.48 -3.12 10.71
CA ILE A 36 -9.74 -3.46 11.39
C ILE A 36 -10.17 -2.30 12.32
N PRO A 37 -11.47 -2.11 12.58
CA PRO A 37 -11.99 -0.93 13.29
C PRO A 37 -11.26 -0.57 14.59
N GLU A 38 -10.88 -1.56 15.39
CA GLU A 38 -10.28 -1.46 16.72
C GLU A 38 -8.87 -0.83 16.71
N PHE A 39 -8.19 -0.88 15.57
CA PHE A 39 -6.85 -0.35 15.36
C PHE A 39 -6.82 0.91 14.49
N ARG A 40 -7.98 1.42 14.04
CA ARG A 40 -8.06 2.66 13.25
C ARG A 40 -7.68 3.89 14.10
N GLY A 41 -7.23 4.94 13.41
CA GLY A 41 -6.83 6.20 14.04
C GLY A 41 -5.48 6.16 14.77
N LYS A 42 -4.83 5.00 14.88
CA LYS A 42 -3.55 4.81 15.58
C LYS A 42 -2.32 4.78 14.67
N GLY A 43 -2.51 5.00 13.36
CA GLY A 43 -1.43 5.09 12.39
C GLY A 43 -0.96 3.76 11.78
N PHE A 44 -1.57 2.62 12.11
CA PHE A 44 -1.23 1.29 11.55
C PHE A 44 -1.23 1.26 10.03
N ILE A 45 -2.13 2.01 9.39
CA ILE A 45 -2.22 2.07 7.92
C ILE A 45 -0.92 2.56 7.27
N ASN A 46 -0.18 3.48 7.92
CA ASN A 46 1.10 3.97 7.42
C ASN A 46 2.15 2.86 7.41
N ASP A 47 2.21 2.08 8.50
CA ASP A 47 3.16 0.97 8.62
C ASP A 47 2.84 -0.14 7.61
N LEU A 48 1.56 -0.49 7.46
CA LEU A 48 1.11 -1.44 6.44
C LEU A 48 1.56 -0.99 5.05
N LEU A 49 1.20 0.24 4.65
CA LEU A 49 1.55 0.78 3.35
C LEU A 49 3.06 0.73 3.12
N LEU A 50 3.86 1.28 4.03
CA LEU A 50 5.33 1.31 3.92
C LEU A 50 5.93 -0.08 3.80
N ARG A 51 5.42 -1.08 4.54
CA ARG A 51 5.89 -2.46 4.45
C ARG A 51 5.64 -3.05 3.06
N ALA A 52 4.44 -2.88 2.51
CA ALA A 52 4.14 -3.40 1.18
C ALA A 52 4.88 -2.64 0.08
N THR A 53 5.05 -1.33 0.20
CA THR A 53 5.90 -0.54 -0.70
C THR A 53 7.33 -1.10 -0.71
N ARG A 54 7.90 -1.39 0.46
CA ARG A 54 9.24 -2.00 0.57
C ARG A 54 9.31 -3.39 -0.05
N VAL A 55 8.26 -4.22 0.10
CA VAL A 55 8.19 -5.53 -0.57
C VAL A 55 8.26 -5.36 -2.08
N LEU A 56 7.46 -4.45 -2.66
CA LEU A 56 7.46 -4.19 -4.10
C LEU A 56 8.81 -3.61 -4.58
N GLN A 57 9.41 -2.70 -3.81
CA GLN A 57 10.75 -2.18 -4.08
C GLN A 57 11.80 -3.30 -4.09
N GLY A 58 11.74 -4.23 -3.13
CA GLY A 58 12.64 -5.37 -3.06
C GLY A 58 12.52 -6.34 -4.24
N ILE A 59 11.35 -6.39 -4.89
CA ILE A 59 11.14 -7.17 -6.13
C ILE A 59 11.76 -6.45 -7.34
N GLY A 60 11.96 -5.14 -7.27
CA GLY A 60 12.54 -4.36 -8.37
C GLY A 60 11.52 -3.94 -9.43
N VAL A 61 10.33 -3.51 -9.03
CA VAL A 61 9.33 -2.97 -9.97
C VAL A 61 9.73 -1.58 -10.47
N TRP A 62 9.36 -1.21 -11.70
CA TRP A 62 9.67 0.12 -12.25
C TRP A 62 8.72 1.21 -11.75
N ARG A 63 7.57 0.83 -11.22
CA ARG A 63 6.58 1.72 -10.62
C ARG A 63 5.77 0.98 -9.57
N ILE A 64 5.41 1.71 -8.52
CA ILE A 64 4.43 1.28 -7.52
C ILE A 64 3.29 2.28 -7.59
N TYR A 65 2.06 1.80 -7.73
CA TYR A 65 0.89 2.65 -7.66
C TYR A 65 -0.13 2.09 -6.65
N ALA A 66 -0.98 2.98 -6.16
CA ALA A 66 -2.13 2.63 -5.34
C ALA A 66 -3.20 3.69 -5.62
N ASP A 67 -4.45 3.30 -5.51
CA ASP A 67 -5.59 4.19 -5.64
C ASP A 67 -6.51 4.07 -4.42
N THR A 68 -7.35 5.07 -4.26
CA THR A 68 -8.35 5.13 -3.21
C THR A 68 -9.52 5.97 -3.71
N ASP A 69 -10.71 5.73 -3.14
CA ASP A 69 -11.87 6.58 -3.41
C ASP A 69 -11.57 8.05 -3.07
N VAL A 70 -12.14 8.96 -3.86
CA VAL A 70 -11.93 10.42 -3.74
C VAL A 70 -12.39 10.99 -2.39
N GLU A 71 -13.32 10.32 -1.72
CA GLU A 71 -13.82 10.72 -0.39
C GLU A 71 -13.03 10.08 0.77
N ASN A 72 -12.07 9.20 0.46
CA ASN A 72 -11.22 8.55 1.46
C ASN A 72 -10.04 9.46 1.84
N PHE A 73 -10.36 10.62 2.40
CA PHE A 73 -9.38 11.60 2.89
C PHE A 73 -8.31 10.99 3.82
N PRO A 74 -8.61 10.05 4.73
CA PRO A 74 -7.58 9.41 5.55
C PRO A 74 -6.52 8.66 4.73
N MET A 75 -6.93 7.95 3.67
CA MET A 75 -5.98 7.24 2.81
C MET A 75 -5.17 8.20 1.93
N MET A 76 -5.81 9.25 1.40
CA MET A 76 -5.07 10.28 0.66
C MET A 76 -3.95 10.90 1.50
N GLN A 77 -4.24 11.28 2.76
CA GLN A 77 -3.20 11.78 3.68
C GLN A 77 -2.11 10.73 3.97
N THR A 78 -2.47 9.45 3.97
CA THR A 78 -1.51 8.35 4.15
C THR A 78 -0.57 8.24 2.95
N PHE A 79 -1.09 8.39 1.72
CA PHE A 79 -0.29 8.44 0.50
C PHE A 79 0.67 9.63 0.48
N GLU A 80 0.22 10.83 0.86
CA GLU A 80 1.08 12.02 0.97
C GLU A 80 2.25 11.77 1.92
N LYS A 81 1.99 11.18 3.08
CA LYS A 81 3.02 10.86 4.09
C LYS A 81 4.00 9.79 3.62
N ALA A 82 3.56 8.87 2.76
CA ALA A 82 4.38 7.81 2.21
C ALA A 82 5.16 8.25 0.94
N VAL A 83 5.14 9.54 0.59
CA VAL A 83 5.85 10.13 -0.56
C VAL A 83 5.35 9.56 -1.90
N TYR A 84 4.07 9.20 -1.97
CA TYR A 84 3.42 8.93 -3.25
C TYR A 84 3.09 10.25 -3.94
N GLU A 85 3.37 10.34 -5.24
CA GLU A 85 2.87 11.43 -6.06
C GLU A 85 1.36 11.27 -6.25
N ILE A 86 0.58 12.20 -5.67
CA ILE A 86 -0.86 12.21 -5.84
C ILE A 86 -1.20 12.90 -7.15
N ASN A 87 -1.66 12.11 -8.11
CA ASN A 87 -2.28 12.62 -9.32
C ASN A 87 -3.73 13.01 -9.00
N LYS A 88 -4.07 14.29 -9.19
CA LYS A 88 -5.42 14.83 -9.00
C LYS A 88 -6.23 14.72 -10.28
#